data_AF-A0A418ZTW9-F1
#
_entry.id   AF-A0A418ZTW9-F1
#
_cell.length_a   1.000
_cell.length_b   1.000
_cell.length_c   1.000
_cell.angle_alpha   90.00
_cell.angle_beta   90.00
_cell.angle_gamma   90.00
#
_symmetry.space_group_name_H-M   'P 1'
#
loop_
_entity.id
_entity.type
_entity.pdbx_description
1 polymer ?
#
loop_
_entity_poly.entity_id
_entity_poly.type
_entity_poly.pdbx_seq_one_letter_code
_entity_poly.pdbx_strand_id
1 'polypeptide(L)' 'MTITDPLLKDREAAPLLGISVPTFWRRVADGTIPKPIKLGALSRWPQSEILEVIERAKAARHGAA' A
#
# COMPACT_ATOMS: atom_id res chain seq x y z
N MET A 1 12.40 -11.11 17.12
CA MET A 1 12.62 -10.75 15.70
C MET A 1 11.62 -11.53 14.88
N THR A 2 10.47 -10.92 14.56
CA THR A 2 9.47 -11.56 13.70
C THR A 2 9.96 -11.46 12.26
N ILE A 3 10.33 -12.60 11.69
CA ILE A 3 10.91 -12.78 10.34
C ILE A 3 9.88 -12.49 9.22
N THR A 4 8.63 -12.17 9.58
CA THR A 4 7.50 -12.09 8.66
C THR A 4 7.03 -10.65 8.46
N ASP A 5 6.87 -10.23 7.21
CA ASP A 5 6.26 -8.96 6.83
C ASP A 5 4.77 -8.93 7.25
N PRO A 6 4.36 -8.02 8.15
CA PRO A 6 2.98 -7.94 8.63
C PRO A 6 2.00 -7.66 7.49
N LEU A 7 0.88 -8.39 7.49
CA LEU A 7 -0.20 -8.19 6.54
C LEU A 7 -1.24 -7.21 7.08
N LEU A 8 -1.40 -6.09 6.40
CA LEU A 8 -2.31 -5.00 6.73
C LEU A 8 -3.68 -5.17 6.06
N LYS A 9 -4.73 -4.73 6.76
CA LYS A 9 -6.05 -4.45 6.21
C LYS A 9 -6.06 -3.08 5.53
N ASP A 10 -7.08 -2.84 4.72
CA ASP A 10 -7.32 -1.53 4.09
C ASP A 10 -7.39 -0.37 5.10
N ARG A 11 -8.02 -0.58 6.26
CA ARG A 11 -8.11 0.39 7.35
C ARG A 11 -6.79 0.66 8.07
N GLU A 12 -5.80 -0.23 7.93
CA GLU A 12 -4.47 -0.08 8.51
C GLU A 12 -3.49 0.52 7.49
N ALA A 13 -3.60 0.11 6.22
CA ALA A 13 -2.76 0.61 5.13
C ALA A 13 -3.10 2.06 4.72
N ALA A 14 -4.39 2.43 4.67
CA ALA A 14 -4.79 3.76 4.21
C ALA A 14 -4.25 4.91 5.11
N PRO A 15 -4.28 4.81 6.45
CA PRO A 15 -3.64 5.79 7.33
C PRO A 15 -2.11 5.93 7.12
N LEU A 16 -1.40 4.84 6.78
CA LEU A 16 0.06 4.92 6.51
C LEU A 16 0.38 5.82 5.32
N LEU A 17 -0.54 5.92 4.37
CA LEU A 17 -0.43 6.80 3.20
C LEU A 17 -1.13 8.16 3.41
N GLY A 18 -1.72 8.40 4.58
CA GLY A 18 -2.45 9.64 4.89
C GLY A 18 -3.74 9.84 4.07
N ILE A 19 -4.38 8.75 3.61
CA ILE A 19 -5.57 8.80 2.75
C ILE A 19 -6.77 8.07 3.36
N SER A 20 -7.97 8.39 2.88
CA SER A 20 -9.19 7.66 3.24
C SER A 20 -9.25 6.28 2.57
N VAL A 21 -9.94 5.32 3.18
CA VAL A 21 -10.13 3.96 2.63
C VAL A 21 -10.74 3.96 1.21
N PRO A 22 -11.76 4.78 0.88
CA PRO A 22 -12.26 4.85 -0.50
C PRO A 22 -11.19 5.34 -1.49
N THR A 23 -10.36 6.30 -1.08
CA THR A 23 -9.24 6.79 -1.92
C THR A 23 -8.19 5.71 -2.09
N PHE A 24 -7.89 4.95 -1.04
CA PHE A 24 -7.00 3.79 -1.11
C PHE A 24 -7.47 2.79 -2.17
N TRP A 25 -8.75 2.42 -2.18
CA TRP A 25 -9.30 1.53 -3.22
C TRP A 25 -9.28 2.13 -4.63
N ARG A 26 -9.49 3.44 -4.78
CA ARG A 26 -9.32 4.12 -6.08
C ARG A 26 -7.87 4.04 -6.56
N ARG A 27 -6.89 4.16 -5.66
CA ARG A 27 -5.46 4.01 -5.96
C ARG A 27 -5.04 2.56 -6.22
N VAL A 28 -5.73 1.59 -5.62
CA VAL A 28 -5.57 0.17 -5.98
C VAL A 28 -6.11 -0.08 -7.40
N ALA A 29 -7.24 0.54 -7.76
CA ALA A 29 -7.83 0.41 -9.09
C ALA A 29 -6.99 1.10 -10.18
N ASP A 30 -6.42 2.27 -9.90
CA ASP A 30 -5.55 3.01 -10.84
C ASP A 30 -4.11 2.47 -10.92
N GLY A 31 -3.75 1.52 -10.04
CA GLY A 31 -2.45 0.85 -10.03
C GLY A 31 -1.34 1.59 -9.28
N THR A 32 -1.63 2.74 -8.68
CA THR A 32 -0.67 3.47 -7.82
C THR A 32 -0.35 2.68 -6.56
N ILE A 33 -1.33 1.97 -5.99
CA ILE A 33 -1.17 1.03 -4.87
C ILE A 33 -1.29 -0.40 -5.42
N PRO A 34 -0.44 -1.34 -4.97
CA PRO A 34 -0.51 -2.73 -5.42
C PRO A 34 -1.86 -3.40 -5.11
N LYS A 35 -2.19 -4.41 -5.91
CA LYS A 35 -3.40 -5.23 -5.69
C LYS A 35 -3.24 -6.08 -4.42
N PRO A 36 -4.33 -6.32 -3.67
CA PRO A 36 -4.25 -7.11 -2.45
C PRO A 36 -3.88 -8.56 -2.72
N ILE A 37 -3.15 -9.15 -1.78
CA ILE A 37 -3.07 -10.60 -1.60
C ILE A 37 -4.42 -11.09 -1.09
N LYS A 38 -5.01 -12.08 -1.79
CA LYS A 38 -6.29 -12.67 -1.42
C LYS A 38 -6.07 -13.89 -0.52
N LEU A 39 -6.61 -13.80 0.71
CA LEU A 39 -6.68 -14.90 1.67
C LEU A 39 -8.16 -15.26 1.86
N GLY A 40 -8.70 -16.04 0.93
CA GLY A 40 -10.15 -16.28 0.82
C GLY A 40 -10.89 -14.96 0.52
N ALA A 41 -11.86 -14.62 1.37
CA ALA A 41 -12.59 -13.35 1.27
C ALA A 41 -11.78 -12.13 1.76
N LEU A 42 -10.62 -12.36 2.40
CA LEU A 42 -9.82 -11.30 2.99
C LEU A 42 -8.85 -10.71 1.97
N SER A 43 -8.83 -9.38 1.88
CA SER A 43 -7.82 -8.63 1.12
C SER A 43 -6.75 -8.13 2.10
N ARG A 44 -5.48 -8.39 1.80
CA ARG A 44 -4.33 -8.03 2.63
C ARG A 44 -3.21 -7.43 1.80
N TRP A 45 -2.44 -6.55 2.41
CA TRP A 45 -1.25 -5.95 1.82
C TRP A 45 -0.05 -6.18 2.73
N PRO A 46 1.09 -6.64 2.20
CA PRO A 46 2.33 -6.61 2.96
C PRO A 46 2.68 -5.18 3.34
N GLN A 47 3.14 -4.97 4.57
CA GLN A 47 3.51 -3.63 5.03
C GLN A 47 4.65 -3.07 4.18
N SER A 48 5.62 -3.91 3.79
CA SER A 48 6.73 -3.49 2.92
C SER A 48 6.22 -2.89 1.59
N GLU A 49 5.24 -3.51 0.94
CA GLU A 49 4.68 -3.02 -0.31
C GLU A 49 3.99 -1.66 -0.17
N ILE A 50 3.30 -1.43 0.95
CA ILE A 50 2.69 -0.11 1.22
C ILE A 50 3.77 0.96 1.44
N LEU A 51 4.86 0.62 2.13
CA LEU A 51 6.00 1.52 2.30
C LEU A 51 6.72 1.79 0.98
N GLU A 52 6.84 0.80 0.09
CA GLU A 52 7.40 0.98 -1.24
C GLU A 52 6.63 2.00 -2.09
N VAL A 53 5.31 2.13 -1.90
CA VAL A 53 4.53 3.18 -2.58
C VAL A 53 5.07 4.58 -2.21
N ILE A 54 5.45 4.78 -0.95
CA ILE A 54 6.05 6.03 -0.47
C ILE A 54 7.42 6.23 -1.10
N GLU A 55 8.25 5.18 -1.14
CA GLU A 55 9.59 5.27 -1.73
C GLU A 55 9.55 5.53 -3.24
N ARG A 56 8.60 4.93 -3.97
CA ARG A 56 8.36 5.22 -5.39
C ARG A 56 7.92 6.67 -5.60
N ALA A 57 7.03 7.18 -4.76
CA ALA A 57 6.61 8.59 -4.82
C ALA A 57 7.77 9.56 -4.51
N LYS A 58 8.63 9.22 -3.54
CA LYS A 58 9.87 9.96 -3.28
C LYS A 58 10.80 9.92 -4.49
N ALA A 59 11.04 8.76 -5.09
CA ALA A 59 11.91 8.63 -6.25
C ALA A 59 11.38 9.45 -7.45
N ALA A 60 10.07 9.38 -7.73
CA ALA A 60 9.43 10.19 -8.78
C ALA A 60 9.57 11.69 -8.55
N ARG A 61 9.52 12.15 -7.29
CA ARG A 61 9.73 13.56 -6.94
C ARG A 61 11.13 14.07 -7.28
N HIS A 62 12.17 13.24 -7.10
CA HIS A 62 13.57 13.66 -7.33
C HIS A 62 14.09 13.28 -8.73
N GLY A 63 13.41 12.38 -9.45
CA GLY A 63 13.76 11.98 -10.82
C GLY A 63 13.16 12.86 -11.92
N ALA A 64 12.35 13.86 -11.57
CA ALA A 64 11.89 14.91 -12.47
C ALA A 64 12.89 16.07 -12.46
N ALA A 65 14.01 15.90 -13.16
CA ALA A 65 14.99 16.93 -13.50
C ALA A 65 15.35 16.82 -14.98
#